data_AF-A0A3D5X7L9-F1
#
_entry.id   AF-A0A3D5X7L9-F1
#
_cell.length_a   1.000
_cell.length_b   1.000
_cell.length_c   1.000
_cell.angle_alpha   90.00
_cell.angle_beta   90.00
_cell.angle_gamma   90.00
#
_symmetry.space_group_name_H-M   'P 1'
#
loop_
_entity.id
_entity.type
_entity.pdbx_description
1 polymer ?
#
loop_
_entity_poly.entity_id
_entity_poly.type
_entity_poly.pdbx_seq_one_letter_code
_entity_poly.pdbx_strand_id
1 'polypeptide(L)'
;VNQQSWKTYTQSGEDFNFGGWNHINNANIVTASESQFQDRTVGFFGNLSLNWKSMIYLNATGRNDVVSTMPRDARSFFYPSVSLGFVATEIEAIKNITWLSFAKVRLSYAEVGQAGNFYNNFYSTPSYGGGFWLSGPIQYPIDGVNSYTPYGVQYDPNLKPQNTKSYEVGVDFKFLNNRLGVDYTFSMQKVTDQIFPVPLAGSTGASELMMNGGSVSTDVHEVIFYATPVKTRDFQWDLSVNYAKVVNMVDELAPGVESIFLGGFVTPQVRAGVGSTYPVIYGTSYVRDNDGNIVVEDNPGAWNHGFPKMGE
;
A
#
# COMPACT_ATOMS: atom_id res chain seq x y z
N VAL A 1 -10.71 19.14 12.69
CA VAL A 1 -10.68 17.93 13.53
C VAL A 1 -11.45 16.85 12.81
N ASN A 2 -10.86 15.67 12.62
CA ASN A 2 -11.51 14.49 12.10
C ASN A 2 -11.58 13.45 13.23
N GLN A 3 -12.73 12.81 13.43
CA GLN A 3 -12.94 11.80 14.45
C GLN A 3 -13.86 10.73 13.90
N GLN A 4 -13.42 9.47 13.94
CA GLN A 4 -14.25 8.32 13.65
C GLN A 4 -14.54 7.55 14.94
N SER A 5 -15.77 7.11 15.09
CA SER A 5 -16.17 6.23 16.19
C SER A 5 -17.22 5.27 15.65
N TRP A 6 -16.99 3.98 15.85
CA TRP A 6 -17.99 2.97 15.54
C TRP A 6 -17.98 1.88 16.60
N LYS A 7 -19.15 1.29 16.78
CA LYS A 7 -19.40 0.21 17.72
C LYS A 7 -20.17 -0.87 16.98
N THR A 8 -19.62 -2.08 16.97
CA THR A 8 -20.22 -3.24 16.29
C THR A 8 -20.63 -4.27 17.33
N TYR A 9 -21.84 -4.77 17.17
CA TYR A 9 -22.35 -5.93 17.88
C TYR A 9 -22.52 -7.05 16.88
N THR A 10 -21.94 -8.21 17.18
CA THR A 10 -22.09 -9.42 16.38
C THR A 10 -22.73 -10.48 17.25
N GLN A 11 -23.70 -11.19 16.67
CA GLN A 11 -24.30 -12.36 17.27
C GLN A 11 -24.25 -13.50 16.24
N SER A 12 -23.69 -14.63 16.63
CA SER A 12 -23.62 -15.85 15.84
C SER A 12 -24.38 -16.96 16.56
N GLY A 13 -25.08 -17.79 15.79
CA GLY A 13 -25.82 -18.94 16.28
C GLY A 13 -25.40 -20.20 15.54
N GLU A 14 -25.03 -21.23 16.28
CA GLU A 14 -24.64 -22.54 15.77
C GLU A 14 -25.47 -23.65 16.41
N ASP A 15 -25.41 -24.84 15.81
CA ASP A 15 -26.12 -26.04 16.26
C ASP A 15 -27.63 -25.79 16.46
N PHE A 16 -28.34 -25.55 15.35
CA PHE A 16 -29.78 -25.30 15.41
C PHE A 16 -30.52 -26.55 15.89
N ASN A 17 -31.44 -26.38 16.86
CA ASN A 17 -32.21 -27.45 17.47
C ASN A 17 -33.02 -28.25 16.43
N PHE A 18 -33.52 -27.58 15.39
CA PHE A 18 -34.11 -28.22 14.21
C PHE A 18 -33.90 -27.42 12.92
N GLY A 19 -33.87 -28.12 11.79
CA GLY A 19 -33.65 -27.53 10.47
C GLY A 19 -34.83 -26.73 9.93
N GLY A 20 -34.54 -25.79 9.02
CA GLY A 20 -35.55 -24.97 8.33
C GLY A 20 -35.95 -23.68 9.04
N TRP A 21 -35.45 -23.42 10.25
CA TRP A 21 -35.64 -22.16 10.96
C TRP A 21 -34.31 -21.55 11.42
N ASN A 22 -33.69 -20.77 10.52
CA ASN A 22 -32.41 -20.11 10.75
C ASN A 22 -32.61 -18.84 11.60
N HIS A 23 -32.91 -19.01 12.88
CA HIS A 23 -33.18 -17.92 13.82
C HIS A 23 -32.36 -18.11 15.11
N ILE A 24 -31.82 -17.03 15.67
CA ILE A 24 -30.85 -17.12 16.79
C ILE A 24 -31.39 -17.84 18.02
N ASN A 25 -32.68 -17.67 18.35
CA ASN A 25 -33.33 -18.40 19.45
C ASN A 25 -33.43 -19.92 19.24
N ASN A 26 -33.24 -20.39 18.01
CA ASN A 26 -33.20 -21.81 17.67
C ASN A 26 -31.77 -22.39 17.72
N ALA A 27 -30.74 -21.57 17.92
CA ALA A 27 -29.37 -22.02 18.05
C ALA A 27 -29.09 -22.54 19.47
N ASN A 28 -28.48 -23.72 19.59
CA ASN A 28 -28.04 -24.25 20.89
C ASN A 28 -26.80 -23.51 21.40
N ILE A 29 -25.97 -22.99 20.49
CA ILE A 29 -24.78 -22.21 20.80
C ILE A 29 -24.99 -20.80 20.27
N VAL A 30 -24.98 -19.81 21.17
CA VAL A 30 -25.06 -18.39 20.81
C VAL A 30 -23.81 -17.69 21.29
N THR A 31 -23.05 -17.12 20.36
CA THR A 31 -21.87 -16.31 20.66
C THR A 31 -22.18 -14.86 20.34
N ALA A 32 -21.91 -13.97 21.29
CA ALA A 32 -22.04 -12.53 21.11
C ALA A 32 -20.69 -11.85 21.35
N SER A 33 -20.37 -10.88 20.51
CA SER A 33 -19.17 -10.05 20.67
C SER A 33 -19.49 -8.59 20.44
N GLU A 34 -18.80 -7.74 21.17
CA GLU A 34 -18.81 -6.28 21.00
C GLU A 34 -17.41 -5.82 20.59
N SER A 35 -17.34 -4.93 19.62
CA SER A 35 -16.11 -4.20 19.27
C SER A 35 -16.39 -2.71 19.25
N GLN A 36 -15.46 -1.92 19.80
CA GLN A 36 -15.51 -0.47 19.77
C GLN A 36 -14.19 0.06 19.22
N PHE A 37 -14.29 0.99 18.29
CA PHE A 37 -13.14 1.68 17.71
C PHE A 37 -13.37 3.18 17.78
N GLN A 38 -12.33 3.92 18.16
CA GLN A 38 -12.32 5.37 18.15
C GLN A 38 -10.93 5.90 17.80
N ASP A 39 -10.87 6.79 16.82
CA ASP A 39 -9.67 7.55 16.48
C ASP A 39 -9.98 9.05 16.37
N ARG A 40 -8.93 9.87 16.40
CA ARG A 40 -9.02 11.30 16.22
C ARG A 40 -7.76 11.84 15.57
N THR A 41 -7.93 12.73 14.61
CA THR A 41 -6.86 13.50 13.96
C THR A 41 -7.17 14.99 14.04
N VAL A 42 -6.20 15.77 14.51
CA VAL A 42 -6.25 17.24 14.49
C VAL A 42 -5.16 17.74 13.57
N GLY A 43 -5.56 18.33 12.44
CA GLY A 43 -4.64 18.86 11.43
C GLY A 43 -4.63 20.38 11.40
N PHE A 44 -3.44 20.94 11.25
CA PHE A 44 -3.21 22.36 10.95
C PHE A 44 -2.56 22.44 9.57
N PHE A 45 -3.09 23.27 8.67
CA PHE A 45 -2.57 23.38 7.32
C PHE A 45 -2.53 24.83 6.85
N GLY A 46 -1.61 25.11 5.95
CA GLY A 46 -1.51 26.38 5.23
C GLY A 46 -1.22 26.12 3.76
N ASN A 47 -1.72 27.00 2.91
CA ASN A 47 -1.44 27.02 1.48
C ASN A 47 -1.06 28.44 1.06
N LEU A 48 -0.02 28.54 0.24
CA LEU A 48 0.40 29.74 -0.46
C LEU A 48 0.35 29.45 -1.95
N SER A 49 -0.39 30.26 -2.69
CA SER A 49 -0.51 30.15 -4.15
C SER A 49 -0.19 31.50 -4.78
N LEU A 50 0.92 31.56 -5.51
CA LEU A 50 1.41 32.76 -6.19
C LEU A 50 1.36 32.57 -7.70
N ASN A 51 0.89 33.59 -8.40
CA ASN A 51 0.92 33.68 -9.85
C ASN A 51 1.65 34.95 -10.28
N TRP A 52 2.47 34.85 -11.32
CA TRP A 52 3.05 35.99 -11.99
C TRP A 52 2.80 35.95 -13.49
N LYS A 53 2.09 36.97 -13.99
CA LYS A 53 1.80 37.21 -15.42
C LYS A 53 1.19 36.00 -16.15
N SER A 54 0.42 35.16 -15.45
CA SER A 54 -0.09 33.90 -16.02
C SER A 54 1.01 32.93 -16.51
N MET A 55 2.27 33.20 -16.19
CA MET A 55 3.44 32.52 -16.74
C MET A 55 4.09 31.62 -15.69
N ILE A 56 4.29 32.15 -14.48
CA ILE A 56 4.90 31.42 -13.37
C ILE A 56 3.84 31.18 -12.30
N TYR A 57 3.73 29.94 -11.87
CA TYR A 57 2.85 29.50 -10.80
C TYR A 57 3.70 28.83 -9.73
N LEU A 58 3.69 29.34 -8.51
CA LEU A 58 4.35 28.74 -7.36
C LEU A 58 3.29 28.41 -6.32
N ASN A 59 3.17 27.14 -5.95
CA ASN A 59 2.31 26.73 -4.84
C ASN A 59 3.16 26.07 -3.76
N ALA A 60 2.91 26.42 -2.51
CA ALA A 60 3.50 25.75 -1.35
C ALA A 60 2.38 25.38 -0.37
N THR A 61 2.47 24.20 0.22
CA THR A 61 1.61 23.79 1.33
C THR A 61 2.48 23.29 2.47
N GLY A 62 1.94 23.40 3.67
CA GLY A 62 2.49 22.75 4.85
C GLY A 62 1.33 22.25 5.70
N ARG A 63 1.42 21.02 6.17
CA ARG A 63 0.40 20.44 7.05
C ARG A 63 1.07 19.71 8.20
N ASN A 64 0.57 19.93 9.42
CA ASN A 64 0.94 19.17 10.60
C ASN A 64 -0.30 18.47 11.16
N ASP A 65 -0.26 17.14 11.23
CA ASP A 65 -1.31 16.34 11.85
C ASP A 65 -0.88 15.86 13.24
N VAL A 66 -1.82 15.86 14.17
CA VAL A 66 -1.73 15.26 15.50
C VAL A 66 -2.76 14.14 15.59
N VAL A 67 -2.31 12.88 15.65
CA VAL A 67 -3.17 11.69 15.60
C VAL A 67 -3.26 10.98 16.95
N SER A 68 -4.39 10.36 17.27
CA SER A 68 -4.54 9.57 18.50
C SER A 68 -3.96 8.16 18.41
N THR A 69 -3.79 7.63 17.18
CA THR A 69 -3.44 6.23 16.88
C THR A 69 -1.98 5.91 17.08
N MET A 70 -1.11 6.92 17.25
CA MET A 70 0.34 6.75 17.42
C MET A 70 0.77 6.82 18.90
N PRO A 71 1.99 6.34 19.24
CA PRO A 71 2.59 6.53 20.56
C PRO A 71 2.57 8.00 20.95
N ARG A 72 2.43 8.30 22.25
CA ARG A 72 2.21 9.67 22.75
C ARG A 72 3.24 10.69 22.24
N ASP A 73 4.50 10.26 22.13
CA ASP A 73 5.62 11.13 21.74
C ASP A 73 5.84 11.19 20.22
N ALA A 74 5.02 10.48 19.42
CA ALA A 74 5.11 10.38 17.96
C ALA A 74 3.79 10.70 17.25
N ARG A 75 2.89 11.46 17.91
CA ARG A 75 1.57 11.81 17.37
C ARG A 75 1.57 12.95 16.38
N SER A 76 2.53 13.87 16.50
CA SER A 76 2.62 15.07 15.67
C SER A 76 3.63 14.87 14.55
N PHE A 77 3.23 15.13 13.31
CA PHE A 77 4.13 15.07 12.16
C PHE A 77 3.74 16.11 11.11
N PHE A 78 4.76 16.81 10.60
CA PHE A 78 4.64 17.84 9.58
C PHE A 78 5.12 17.32 8.23
N TYR A 79 4.39 17.65 7.17
CA TYR A 79 4.72 17.26 5.81
C TYR A 79 4.42 18.43 4.84
N PRO A 80 5.45 18.94 4.12
CA PRO A 80 5.30 20.03 3.18
C PRO A 80 5.03 19.56 1.74
N SER A 81 4.57 20.48 0.89
CA SER A 81 4.67 20.33 -0.56
C SER A 81 4.99 21.66 -1.24
N VAL A 82 5.67 21.59 -2.38
CA VAL A 82 5.94 22.74 -3.25
C VAL A 82 5.80 22.32 -4.71
N SER A 83 5.22 23.18 -5.53
CA SER A 83 5.12 22.98 -6.97
C SER A 83 5.42 24.26 -7.72
N LEU A 84 6.09 24.12 -8.86
CA LEU A 84 6.42 25.18 -9.79
C LEU A 84 5.86 24.83 -11.16
N GLY A 85 5.03 25.70 -11.71
CA GLY A 85 4.53 25.63 -13.07
C GLY A 85 5.06 26.79 -13.89
N PHE A 86 5.56 26.51 -15.08
CA PHE A 86 6.03 27.51 -16.03
C PHE A 86 5.33 27.34 -17.37
N VAL A 87 4.56 28.33 -17.80
CA VAL A 87 3.86 28.36 -19.09
C VAL A 87 4.73 29.12 -20.09
N ALA A 88 5.54 28.39 -20.85
CA ALA A 88 6.50 28.96 -21.79
C ALA A 88 5.82 29.78 -22.91
N THR A 89 4.59 29.44 -23.29
CA THR A 89 3.79 30.20 -24.27
C THR A 89 3.37 31.57 -23.78
N GLU A 90 3.65 31.96 -22.53
CA GLU A 90 3.46 33.34 -22.07
C GLU A 90 4.64 34.27 -22.36
N ILE A 91 5.80 33.74 -22.79
CA ILE A 91 6.98 34.52 -23.17
C ILE A 91 6.74 35.20 -24.53
N GLU A 92 7.02 36.50 -24.64
CA GLU A 92 6.82 37.28 -25.88
C GLU A 92 7.48 36.65 -27.13
N ALA A 93 8.69 36.10 -26.98
CA ALA A 93 9.40 35.42 -28.08
C ALA A 93 8.71 34.13 -28.56
N ILE A 94 7.93 33.46 -27.70
CA ILE A 94 7.25 32.19 -27.99
C ILE A 94 5.77 32.42 -28.37
N LYS A 95 5.15 33.48 -27.84
CA LYS A 95 3.74 33.85 -28.08
C LYS A 95 3.34 33.93 -29.55
N ASN A 96 4.26 34.33 -30.41
CA ASN A 96 3.99 34.52 -31.84
C ASN A 96 4.15 33.23 -32.67
N ILE A 97 4.52 32.10 -32.04
CA ILE A 97 4.65 30.81 -32.72
C ILE A 97 3.27 30.20 -32.96
N THR A 98 2.75 30.35 -34.19
CA THR A 98 1.37 29.96 -34.54
C THR A 98 1.07 28.47 -34.50
N TRP A 99 2.10 27.61 -34.64
CA TRP A 99 1.92 26.15 -34.59
C TRP A 99 1.91 25.60 -33.16
N LEU A 100 2.39 26.36 -32.17
CA LEU A 100 2.43 25.99 -30.75
C LEU A 100 1.32 26.72 -29.99
N SER A 101 0.30 25.98 -29.55
CA SER A 101 -0.86 26.54 -28.85
C SER A 101 -0.64 26.65 -27.34
N PHE A 102 0.12 25.72 -26.75
CA PHE A 102 0.41 25.71 -25.33
C PHE A 102 1.70 24.96 -25.06
N ALA A 103 2.52 25.46 -24.13
CA ALA A 103 3.67 24.76 -23.61
C ALA A 103 3.80 25.06 -22.12
N LYS A 104 3.79 24.01 -21.29
CA LYS A 104 3.95 24.12 -19.84
C LYS A 104 4.91 23.07 -19.33
N VAL A 105 5.79 23.48 -18.42
CA VAL A 105 6.61 22.60 -17.60
C VAL A 105 6.12 22.68 -16.16
N ARG A 106 6.07 21.53 -15.48
CA ARG A 106 5.65 21.37 -14.10
C ARG A 106 6.75 20.61 -13.33
N LEU A 107 7.07 21.10 -12.14
CA LEU A 107 7.94 20.44 -11.18
C LEU A 107 7.23 20.42 -9.83
N SER A 108 7.26 19.30 -9.11
CA SER A 108 6.74 19.26 -7.75
C SER A 108 7.56 18.38 -6.83
N TYR A 109 7.52 18.74 -5.55
CA TYR A 109 8.01 17.97 -4.42
C TYR A 109 6.90 17.92 -3.37
N ALA A 110 6.61 16.75 -2.84
CA ALA A 110 5.63 16.60 -1.77
C ALA A 110 6.07 15.53 -0.79
N GLU A 111 5.78 15.76 0.49
CA GLU A 111 5.81 14.74 1.52
C GLU A 111 4.37 14.48 1.99
N VAL A 112 4.07 13.22 2.27
CA VAL A 112 2.79 12.81 2.85
C VAL A 112 3.08 11.87 4.00
N GLY A 113 2.83 12.35 5.22
CA GLY A 113 2.92 11.54 6.42
C GLY A 113 1.68 10.67 6.59
N GLN A 114 1.87 9.41 6.96
CA GLN A 114 0.79 8.49 7.28
C GLN A 114 1.04 7.84 8.64
N ALA A 115 0.04 7.96 9.52
CA ALA A 115 0.07 7.36 10.84
C ALA A 115 -0.20 5.84 10.75
N GLY A 116 0.45 5.09 11.63
CA GLY A 116 0.08 3.71 11.94
C GLY A 116 -0.93 3.63 13.08
N ASN A 117 -1.09 2.40 13.58
CA ASN A 117 -1.83 2.10 14.79
C ASN A 117 -0.88 1.56 15.85
N PHE A 118 -0.99 2.08 17.06
CA PHE A 118 -0.23 1.66 18.23
C PHE A 118 -1.20 1.26 19.34
N TYR A 119 -1.09 0.02 19.79
CA TYR A 119 -1.85 -0.50 20.92
C TYR A 119 -0.88 -0.93 22.01
N ASN A 120 -0.98 -0.29 23.17
CA ASN A 120 -0.22 -0.68 24.35
C ASN A 120 -0.99 -1.72 25.16
N ASN A 121 -0.35 -2.83 25.55
CA ASN A 121 -0.95 -3.88 26.39
C ASN A 121 -2.29 -4.38 25.84
N PHE A 122 -2.33 -4.76 24.57
CA PHE A 122 -3.52 -5.28 23.93
C PHE A 122 -3.73 -6.76 24.30
N TYR A 123 -4.93 -7.09 24.75
CA TYR A 123 -5.35 -8.46 25.08
C TYR A 123 -6.48 -8.89 24.17
N SER A 124 -6.47 -10.17 23.82
CA SER A 124 -7.52 -10.76 22.99
C SER A 124 -7.99 -12.07 23.63
N THR A 125 -9.25 -12.41 23.37
CA THR A 125 -9.75 -13.75 23.66
C THR A 125 -9.03 -14.73 22.73
N PRO A 126 -8.30 -15.73 23.27
CA PRO A 126 -7.58 -16.67 22.44
C PRO A 126 -8.55 -17.54 21.64
N SER A 127 -8.18 -17.84 20.41
CA SER A 127 -8.90 -18.76 19.53
C SER A 127 -7.88 -19.70 18.93
N TYR A 128 -8.11 -21.00 19.06
CA TYR A 128 -7.21 -22.01 18.53
C TYR A 128 -7.87 -22.65 17.33
N GLY A 129 -7.26 -22.45 16.16
CA GLY A 129 -7.71 -22.99 14.88
C GLY A 129 -6.59 -23.01 13.86
N GLY A 130 -6.92 -23.48 12.66
CA GLY A 130 -5.97 -23.60 11.55
C GLY A 130 -6.72 -23.77 10.24
N GLY A 131 -6.01 -23.71 9.11
CA GLY A 131 -6.61 -23.68 7.77
C GLY A 131 -7.45 -24.91 7.37
N PHE A 132 -7.50 -25.95 8.20
CA PHE A 132 -8.33 -27.14 8.00
C PHE A 132 -9.65 -27.11 8.79
N TRP A 133 -9.88 -26.08 9.60
CA TRP A 133 -11.07 -25.95 10.45
C TRP A 133 -11.95 -24.79 9.97
N LEU A 134 -13.26 -25.02 9.83
CA LEU A 134 -14.24 -23.99 9.44
C LEU A 134 -14.47 -22.95 10.57
N SER A 135 -14.29 -23.37 11.82
CA SER A 135 -14.27 -22.55 13.03
C SER A 135 -13.16 -23.07 13.94
N GLY A 136 -12.60 -22.24 14.83
CA GLY A 136 -11.53 -22.71 15.69
C GLY A 136 -12.05 -23.75 16.69
N PRO A 137 -11.50 -24.98 16.77
CA PRO A 137 -11.99 -26.06 17.64
C PRO A 137 -12.05 -25.70 19.13
N ILE A 138 -11.34 -24.66 19.56
CA ILE A 138 -11.41 -24.15 20.94
C ILE A 138 -11.73 -22.65 20.87
N GLN A 139 -12.98 -22.31 21.21
CA GLN A 139 -13.45 -20.94 21.39
C GLN A 139 -13.81 -20.69 22.85
N TYR A 140 -13.51 -19.48 23.34
CA TYR A 140 -13.99 -19.02 24.63
C TYR A 140 -15.30 -18.23 24.46
N PRO A 141 -16.19 -18.23 25.47
CA PRO A 141 -16.03 -18.89 26.77
C PRO A 141 -16.19 -20.42 26.71
N ILE A 142 -15.42 -21.14 27.52
CA ILE A 142 -15.55 -22.60 27.71
C ILE A 142 -16.26 -22.81 29.04
N ASP A 143 -17.38 -23.55 29.04
CA ASP A 143 -18.22 -23.77 30.23
C ASP A 143 -18.61 -22.48 30.97
N GLY A 144 -18.88 -21.42 30.22
CA GLY A 144 -19.23 -20.09 30.76
C GLY A 144 -18.05 -19.28 31.31
N VAL A 145 -16.83 -19.81 31.24
CA VAL A 145 -15.61 -19.11 31.67
C VAL A 145 -14.88 -18.51 30.47
N ASN A 146 -14.72 -17.19 30.47
CA ASN A 146 -13.96 -16.48 29.45
C ASN A 146 -12.45 -16.41 29.79
N SER A 147 -11.60 -16.12 28.81
CA SER A 147 -10.16 -15.97 28.99
C SER A 147 -9.58 -14.86 28.10
N TYR A 148 -8.45 -14.31 28.52
CA TYR A 148 -7.70 -13.29 27.80
C TYR A 148 -6.21 -13.62 27.80
N THR A 149 -5.58 -13.36 26.66
CA THR A 149 -4.12 -13.52 26.48
C THR A 149 -3.54 -12.26 25.85
N PRO A 150 -2.27 -11.93 26.11
CA PRO A 150 -1.58 -10.89 25.37
C PRO A 150 -1.69 -11.13 23.87
N TYR A 151 -1.93 -10.09 23.09
CA TYR A 151 -2.00 -10.20 21.64
C TYR A 151 -0.65 -10.61 21.06
N GLY A 152 -0.67 -11.45 20.01
CA GLY A 152 0.53 -11.99 19.39
C GLY A 152 1.42 -10.94 18.70
N VAL A 153 0.84 -9.78 18.37
CA VAL A 153 1.58 -8.65 17.79
C VAL A 153 1.90 -7.64 18.88
N GLN A 154 3.20 -7.44 19.11
CA GLN A 154 3.70 -6.34 19.94
C GLN A 154 3.88 -5.09 19.08
N TYR A 155 3.78 -3.92 19.69
CA TYR A 155 3.97 -2.64 18.99
C TYR A 155 5.19 -1.93 19.56
N ASP A 156 6.10 -1.51 18.68
CA ASP A 156 7.26 -0.73 19.09
C ASP A 156 6.80 0.61 19.73
N PRO A 157 7.14 0.88 21.00
CA PRO A 157 6.83 2.17 21.64
C PRO A 157 7.41 3.38 20.90
N ASN A 158 8.45 3.17 20.08
CA ASN A 158 9.11 4.18 19.27
C ASN A 158 8.56 4.29 17.85
N LEU A 159 7.40 3.69 17.55
CA LEU A 159 6.75 3.81 16.24
C LEU A 159 6.63 5.28 15.81
N LYS A 160 7.08 5.55 14.58
CA LYS A 160 6.98 6.85 13.92
C LYS A 160 6.01 6.77 12.75
N PRO A 161 5.37 7.87 12.36
CA PRO A 161 4.57 7.91 11.13
C PRO A 161 5.46 7.57 9.92
N GLN A 162 4.92 6.80 8.97
CA GLN A 162 5.59 6.58 7.70
C GLN A 162 5.52 7.86 6.86
N ASN A 163 6.46 8.04 5.94
CA ASN A 163 6.49 9.23 5.08
C ASN A 163 6.69 8.84 3.61
N THR A 164 5.85 9.38 2.74
CA THR A 164 6.00 9.23 1.30
C THR A 164 6.55 10.52 0.72
N LYS A 165 7.76 10.48 0.16
CA LYS A 165 8.37 11.58 -0.57
C LYS A 165 8.14 11.39 -2.06
N SER A 166 7.61 12.40 -2.72
CA SER A 166 7.28 12.36 -4.14
C SER A 166 7.95 13.52 -4.87
N TYR A 167 8.59 13.20 -5.99
CA TYR A 167 9.10 14.16 -6.96
C TYR A 167 8.35 13.95 -8.27
N GLU A 168 7.90 15.04 -8.90
CA GLU A 168 7.21 14.97 -10.18
C GLU A 168 7.80 15.98 -11.16
N VAL A 169 7.98 15.55 -12.40
CA VAL A 169 8.31 16.39 -13.54
C VAL A 169 7.30 16.13 -14.64
N GLY A 170 6.62 17.18 -15.08
CA GLY A 170 5.60 17.10 -16.12
C GLY A 170 5.83 18.11 -17.23
N VAL A 171 5.47 17.74 -18.45
CA VAL A 171 5.43 18.63 -19.62
C VAL A 171 4.08 18.47 -20.32
N ASP A 172 3.48 19.58 -20.71
CA ASP A 172 2.24 19.63 -21.49
C ASP A 172 2.49 20.51 -22.72
N PHE A 173 2.34 19.90 -23.90
CA PHE A 173 2.44 20.59 -25.18
C PHE A 173 1.17 20.41 -25.99
N LYS A 174 0.68 21.52 -26.55
CA LYS A 174 -0.48 21.55 -27.45
C LYS A 174 -0.11 22.31 -28.71
N PHE A 175 -0.50 21.78 -29.86
CA PHE A 175 -0.12 22.26 -31.17
C PHE A 175 -1.36 22.45 -32.06
N LEU A 176 -1.18 23.23 -33.13
CA LEU A 176 -2.11 23.35 -34.25
C LEU A 176 -3.54 23.73 -33.81
N ASN A 177 -3.67 24.77 -33.00
CA ASN A 177 -4.93 25.22 -32.38
C ASN A 177 -5.56 24.12 -31.52
N ASN A 178 -4.75 23.52 -30.64
CA ASN A 178 -5.12 22.42 -29.75
C ASN A 178 -5.65 21.16 -30.49
N ARG A 179 -5.20 20.90 -31.72
CA ARG A 179 -5.58 19.68 -32.47
C ARG A 179 -4.65 18.51 -32.23
N LEU A 180 -3.49 18.73 -31.64
CA LEU A 180 -2.52 17.71 -31.29
C LEU A 180 -1.93 18.08 -29.95
N GLY A 181 -1.71 17.13 -29.07
CA GLY A 181 -0.92 17.40 -27.88
C GLY A 181 -0.46 16.16 -27.14
N VAL A 182 0.47 16.41 -26.23
CA VAL A 182 1.11 15.40 -25.40
C VAL A 182 1.26 15.97 -24.00
N ASP A 183 0.75 15.24 -23.01
CA ASP A 183 1.07 15.41 -21.60
C ASP A 183 1.94 14.24 -21.18
N TYR A 184 3.14 14.52 -20.70
CA TYR A 184 4.02 13.51 -20.14
C TYR A 184 4.34 13.89 -18.71
N THR A 185 4.19 12.92 -17.81
CA THR A 185 4.53 13.06 -16.40
C THR A 185 5.43 11.90 -15.98
N PHE A 186 6.55 12.24 -15.35
CA PHE A 186 7.41 11.32 -14.64
C PHE A 186 7.30 11.61 -13.14
N SER A 187 7.01 10.58 -12.36
CA SER A 187 6.95 10.66 -10.90
C SER A 187 7.85 9.60 -10.28
N MET A 188 8.60 10.01 -9.27
CA MET A 188 9.35 9.11 -8.38
C MET A 188 8.83 9.28 -6.97
N GLN A 189 8.39 8.19 -6.37
CA GLN A 189 7.90 8.15 -4.99
C GLN A 189 8.79 7.24 -4.16
N LYS A 190 9.11 7.66 -2.94
CA LYS A 190 9.83 6.83 -1.97
C LYS A 190 9.08 6.87 -0.64
N VAL A 191 8.57 5.71 -0.24
CA VAL A 191 8.02 5.49 1.09
C VAL A 191 9.18 5.14 2.02
N THR A 192 9.31 5.83 3.14
CA THR A 192 10.28 5.52 4.20
C THR A 192 9.55 5.30 5.52
N ASP A 193 10.22 4.61 6.44
CA ASP A 193 9.68 4.27 7.75
C ASP A 193 8.34 3.52 7.65
N GLN A 194 8.18 2.69 6.62
CA GLN A 194 6.96 1.91 6.46
C GLN A 194 6.75 1.02 7.69
N ILE A 195 5.51 1.02 8.19
CA ILE A 195 5.09 0.30 9.39
C ILE A 195 4.49 -1.04 8.97
N PHE A 196 5.07 -2.15 9.44
CA PHE A 196 4.57 -3.49 9.15
C PHE A 196 4.93 -4.46 10.28
N PRO A 197 4.22 -5.60 10.39
CA PRO A 197 4.57 -6.64 11.34
C PRO A 197 5.84 -7.38 10.89
N VAL A 198 6.88 -7.34 11.72
CA VAL A 198 8.12 -8.10 11.55
C VAL A 198 8.01 -9.40 12.36
N PRO A 199 8.21 -10.58 11.75
CA PRO A 199 8.20 -11.85 12.48
C PRO A 199 9.27 -11.87 13.59
N LEU A 200 8.88 -12.35 14.78
CA LEU A 200 9.78 -12.56 15.92
C LEU A 200 10.04 -14.04 16.17
N ALA A 201 11.15 -14.34 16.84
CA ALA A 201 11.40 -15.68 17.35
C ALA A 201 10.36 -16.01 18.44
N GLY A 202 9.77 -17.21 18.38
CA GLY A 202 8.71 -17.62 19.32
C GLY A 202 9.14 -17.60 20.79
N SER A 203 10.44 -17.69 21.09
CA SER A 203 11.00 -17.53 22.44
C SER A 203 10.76 -16.15 23.06
N THR A 204 10.39 -15.14 22.26
CA THR A 204 10.04 -13.80 22.74
C THR A 204 8.67 -13.72 23.39
N GLY A 205 7.81 -14.74 23.19
CA GLY A 205 6.42 -14.73 23.65
C GLY A 205 5.46 -13.93 22.76
N ALA A 206 5.94 -13.42 21.63
CA ALA A 206 5.15 -12.75 20.59
C ALA A 206 5.47 -13.37 19.22
N SER A 207 4.52 -13.29 18.29
CA SER A 207 4.71 -13.74 16.91
C SER A 207 5.32 -12.66 16.03
N GLU A 208 4.99 -11.39 16.29
CA GLU A 208 5.36 -10.27 15.44
C GLU A 208 5.61 -8.99 16.26
N LEU A 209 6.45 -8.11 15.71
CA LEU A 209 6.66 -6.75 16.19
C LEU A 209 6.25 -5.76 15.10
N MET A 210 5.21 -4.96 15.37
CA MET A 210 4.85 -3.82 14.54
C MET A 210 5.88 -2.70 14.74
N MET A 211 6.71 -2.48 13.73
CA MET A 211 7.79 -1.49 13.77
C MET A 211 7.96 -0.79 12.41
N ASN A 212 8.67 0.34 12.42
CA ASN A 212 9.18 0.95 11.21
C ASN A 212 10.39 0.15 10.72
N GLY A 213 10.47 -0.12 9.42
CA GLY A 213 11.68 -0.74 8.89
C GLY A 213 11.67 -0.98 7.40
N GLY A 214 10.82 -0.28 6.64
CA GLY A 214 10.59 -0.61 5.24
C GLY A 214 10.72 0.62 4.39
N SER A 215 11.31 0.43 3.21
CA SER A 215 11.30 1.44 2.16
C SER A 215 10.94 0.81 0.83
N VAL A 216 10.11 1.53 0.11
CA VAL A 216 9.59 1.14 -1.19
C VAL A 216 9.69 2.32 -2.12
N SER A 217 10.32 2.12 -3.28
CA SER A 217 10.39 3.10 -4.35
C SER A 217 9.36 2.77 -5.43
N THR A 218 8.78 3.82 -6.04
CA THR A 218 7.88 3.70 -7.18
C THR A 218 8.25 4.72 -8.24
N ASP A 219 8.60 4.23 -9.42
CA ASP A 219 8.79 5.04 -10.61
C ASP A 219 7.57 4.91 -11.51
N VAL A 220 7.04 6.05 -11.94
CA VAL A 220 5.84 6.12 -12.78
C VAL A 220 6.12 7.00 -13.99
N HIS A 221 5.86 6.45 -15.17
CA HIS A 221 5.81 7.19 -16.43
C HIS A 221 4.37 7.20 -16.93
N GLU A 222 3.82 8.39 -17.15
CA GLU A 222 2.48 8.58 -17.71
C GLU A 222 2.57 9.46 -18.95
N VAL A 223 1.98 9.00 -20.05
CA VAL A 223 1.86 9.75 -21.31
C VAL A 223 0.40 9.78 -21.69
N ILE A 224 -0.11 10.96 -22.01
CA ILE A 224 -1.40 11.15 -22.66
C ILE A 224 -1.14 11.84 -23.99
N PHE A 225 -1.45 11.16 -25.08
CA PHE A 225 -1.45 11.73 -26.41
C PHE A 225 -2.89 11.98 -26.84
N TYR A 226 -3.17 13.16 -27.38
CA TYR A 226 -4.48 13.46 -27.95
C TYR A 226 -4.34 14.10 -29.33
N ALA A 227 -5.29 13.80 -30.22
CA ALA A 227 -5.35 14.35 -31.56
C ALA A 227 -6.78 14.53 -32.03
N THR A 228 -7.04 15.60 -32.76
CA THR A 228 -8.28 15.85 -33.51
C THR A 228 -7.95 15.84 -35.00
N PRO A 229 -7.72 14.66 -35.61
CA PRO A 229 -7.28 14.54 -37.00
C PRO A 229 -8.26 15.14 -38.02
N VAL A 230 -9.57 15.13 -37.72
CA VAL A 230 -10.60 15.77 -38.56
C VAL A 230 -11.41 16.74 -37.72
N LYS A 231 -11.50 17.99 -38.17
CA LYS A 231 -12.33 19.03 -37.56
C LYS A 231 -12.94 19.89 -38.67
N THR A 232 -14.20 19.62 -39.00
CA THR A 232 -15.02 20.41 -39.90
C THR A 232 -16.18 21.04 -39.10
N ARG A 233 -17.06 21.80 -39.75
CA ARG A 233 -18.25 22.35 -39.10
C ARG A 233 -19.22 21.27 -38.62
N ASP A 234 -19.35 20.21 -39.40
CA ASP A 234 -20.39 19.20 -39.24
C ASP A 234 -19.83 17.87 -38.67
N PHE A 235 -18.51 17.75 -38.52
CA PHE A 235 -17.86 16.54 -38.04
C PHE A 235 -16.52 16.83 -37.32
N GLN A 236 -16.36 16.28 -36.12
CA GLN A 236 -15.11 16.30 -35.37
C GLN A 236 -14.77 14.86 -34.95
N TRP A 237 -13.53 14.44 -35.19
CA TRP A 237 -13.02 13.16 -34.73
C TRP A 237 -11.88 13.40 -33.75
N ASP A 238 -12.08 13.01 -32.50
CA ASP A 238 -11.10 13.07 -31.43
C ASP A 238 -10.56 11.68 -31.11
N LEU A 239 -9.25 11.59 -30.95
CA LEU A 239 -8.51 10.40 -30.55
C LEU A 239 -7.68 10.75 -29.32
N SER A 240 -7.74 9.89 -28.30
CA SER A 240 -6.93 10.00 -27.10
C SER A 240 -6.35 8.64 -26.77
N VAL A 241 -5.07 8.60 -26.46
CA VAL A 241 -4.33 7.40 -26.07
C VAL A 241 -3.54 7.73 -24.82
N ASN A 242 -3.76 6.98 -23.76
CA ASN A 242 -2.98 7.06 -22.53
C ASN A 242 -2.11 5.81 -22.37
N TYR A 243 -0.92 6.00 -21.82
CA TYR A 243 0.02 4.95 -21.47
C TYR A 243 0.58 5.22 -20.08
N ALA A 244 0.65 4.18 -19.25
CA ALA A 244 1.25 4.25 -17.93
C ALA A 244 2.20 3.06 -17.75
N LYS A 245 3.37 3.32 -17.18
CA LYS A 245 4.31 2.30 -16.70
C LYS A 245 4.63 2.59 -15.24
N VAL A 246 4.37 1.61 -14.39
CA VAL A 246 4.64 1.66 -12.96
C VAL A 246 5.66 0.58 -12.64
N VAL A 247 6.75 0.97 -12.00
CA VAL A 247 7.76 0.04 -11.46
C VAL A 247 7.90 0.35 -9.99
N ASN A 248 7.57 -0.62 -9.14
CA ASN A 248 7.69 -0.49 -7.70
C ASN A 248 8.70 -1.53 -7.20
N MET A 249 9.58 -1.15 -6.27
CA MET A 249 10.63 -2.00 -5.75
C MET A 249 10.72 -1.90 -4.22
N VAL A 250 10.90 -3.04 -3.56
CA VAL A 250 11.21 -3.09 -2.12
C VAL A 250 12.69 -2.75 -1.96
N ASP A 251 12.98 -1.55 -1.49
CA ASP A 251 14.35 -1.05 -1.34
C ASP A 251 15.02 -1.64 -0.10
N GLU A 252 14.30 -1.65 1.03
CA GLU A 252 14.81 -2.14 2.32
C GLU A 252 13.67 -2.70 3.17
N LEU A 253 14.01 -3.64 4.05
CA LEU A 253 13.17 -4.17 5.11
C LEU A 253 13.96 -4.12 6.44
N ALA A 254 13.30 -4.46 7.55
CA ALA A 254 13.89 -4.36 8.88
C ALA A 254 15.18 -5.20 8.97
N PRO A 255 16.17 -4.83 9.79
CA PRO A 255 17.43 -5.56 9.88
C PRO A 255 17.21 -7.06 10.14
N GLY A 256 17.77 -7.90 9.27
CA GLY A 256 17.62 -9.36 9.33
C GLY A 256 16.35 -9.90 8.65
N VAL A 257 15.53 -9.05 8.03
CA VAL A 257 14.34 -9.44 7.26
C VAL A 257 14.65 -9.32 5.77
N GLU A 258 14.74 -10.45 5.07
CA GLU A 258 14.97 -10.45 3.61
C GLU A 258 13.66 -10.45 2.81
N SER A 259 12.61 -11.02 3.39
CA SER A 259 11.28 -10.99 2.79
C SER A 259 10.15 -11.10 3.82
N ILE A 260 8.99 -10.55 3.47
CA ILE A 260 7.75 -10.62 4.25
C ILE A 260 6.73 -11.44 3.47
N PHE A 261 6.09 -12.38 4.14
CA PHE A 261 4.96 -13.14 3.60
C PHE A 261 3.70 -12.27 3.56
N LEU A 262 3.05 -12.19 2.39
CA LEU A 262 1.84 -11.40 2.18
C LEU A 262 0.60 -12.29 1.97
N GLY A 263 0.78 -13.52 1.50
CA GLY A 263 -0.33 -14.45 1.27
C GLY A 263 0.08 -15.68 0.48
N GLY A 264 -0.82 -16.66 0.39
CA GLY A 264 -0.59 -17.95 -0.24
C GLY A 264 -0.50 -19.10 0.76
N PHE A 265 0.06 -20.23 0.34
CA PHE A 265 0.19 -21.45 1.16
C PHE A 265 1.67 -21.80 1.38
N VAL A 266 2.00 -23.10 1.38
CA VAL A 266 3.39 -23.56 1.46
C VAL A 266 4.16 -23.12 0.23
N THR A 267 3.60 -23.32 -0.97
CA THR A 267 4.12 -22.83 -2.26
C THR A 267 2.99 -22.87 -3.29
N PRO A 268 2.82 -21.85 -4.16
CA PRO A 268 3.52 -20.57 -4.16
C PRO A 268 3.05 -19.64 -3.03
N GLN A 269 3.89 -18.65 -2.74
CA GLN A 269 3.65 -17.56 -1.81
C GLN A 269 3.75 -16.23 -2.53
N VAL A 270 3.03 -15.23 -2.04
CA VAL A 270 3.21 -13.84 -2.42
C VAL A 270 4.04 -13.19 -1.32
N ARG A 271 5.14 -12.53 -1.70
CA ARG A 271 6.07 -11.92 -0.75
C ARG A 271 6.45 -10.50 -1.14
N ALA A 272 6.85 -9.71 -0.15
CA ALA A 272 7.66 -8.51 -0.35
C ALA A 272 9.12 -8.91 -0.13
N GLY A 273 9.94 -8.96 -1.18
CA GLY A 273 11.35 -9.34 -1.08
C GLY A 273 12.26 -8.17 -1.42
N VAL A 274 13.29 -7.93 -0.60
CA VAL A 274 14.27 -6.85 -0.83
C VAL A 274 14.90 -6.99 -2.23
N GLY A 275 15.03 -5.88 -2.95
CA GLY A 275 15.61 -5.84 -4.30
C GLY A 275 14.69 -6.37 -5.41
N SER A 276 13.44 -6.70 -5.09
CA SER A 276 12.47 -7.22 -6.05
C SER A 276 11.27 -6.30 -6.24
N THR A 277 10.56 -6.47 -7.36
CA THR A 277 9.31 -5.73 -7.61
C THR A 277 8.22 -6.15 -6.64
N TYR A 278 7.46 -5.21 -6.09
CA TYR A 278 6.38 -5.54 -5.16
C TYR A 278 5.03 -5.75 -5.86
N PRO A 279 4.28 -6.84 -5.57
CA PRO A 279 4.72 -8.05 -4.87
C PRO A 279 5.44 -9.04 -5.80
N VAL A 280 6.20 -9.98 -5.23
CA VAL A 280 6.76 -11.14 -5.96
C VAL A 280 6.03 -12.43 -5.65
N ILE A 281 5.98 -13.32 -6.63
CA ILE A 281 5.61 -14.71 -6.43
C ILE A 281 6.87 -15.50 -6.07
N TYR A 282 6.89 -16.03 -4.85
CA TYR A 282 7.93 -16.89 -4.32
C TYR A 282 7.49 -18.35 -4.37
N GLY A 283 8.36 -19.24 -4.81
CA GLY A 283 8.07 -20.66 -4.87
C GLY A 283 9.28 -21.48 -5.30
N THR A 284 9.11 -22.80 -5.34
CA THR A 284 10.18 -23.71 -5.72
C THR A 284 10.36 -23.76 -7.24
N SER A 285 11.60 -23.99 -7.66
CA SER A 285 11.96 -24.28 -9.04
C SER A 285 12.77 -25.57 -9.10
N TYR A 286 13.19 -26.00 -10.29
CA TYR A 286 14.07 -27.16 -10.43
C TYR A 286 15.54 -26.73 -10.36
N VAL A 287 16.37 -27.58 -9.74
CA VAL A 287 17.83 -27.44 -9.82
C VAL A 287 18.25 -27.60 -11.28
N ARG A 288 19.12 -26.71 -11.75
CA ARG A 288 19.67 -26.76 -13.11
C ARG A 288 21.19 -26.91 -13.05
N ASP A 289 21.75 -27.68 -13.98
CA ASP A 289 23.20 -27.74 -14.20
C ASP A 289 23.69 -26.48 -14.94
N ASN A 290 25.00 -26.41 -15.19
CA ASN A 290 25.63 -25.27 -15.87
C ASN A 290 25.15 -25.09 -17.33
N ASP A 291 24.59 -26.13 -17.94
CA ASP A 291 24.04 -26.11 -19.30
C ASP A 291 22.54 -25.78 -19.30
N GLY A 292 21.94 -25.58 -18.12
CA GLY A 292 20.53 -25.25 -17.93
C GLY A 292 19.58 -26.45 -17.89
N ASN A 293 20.11 -27.68 -17.95
CA ASN A 293 19.30 -28.91 -17.88
C ASN A 293 18.81 -29.14 -16.45
N ILE A 294 17.61 -29.70 -16.33
CA ILE A 294 17.04 -30.07 -15.03
C ILE A 294 17.82 -31.26 -14.47
N VAL A 295 18.35 -31.09 -13.26
CA VAL A 295 19.05 -32.18 -12.55
C VAL A 295 18.01 -33.14 -11.98
N VAL A 296 18.23 -34.44 -12.14
CA VAL A 296 17.36 -35.51 -11.61
C VAL A 296 17.99 -36.22 -10.42
N GLU A 297 17.16 -36.81 -9.55
CA GLU A 297 17.63 -37.64 -8.45
C GLU A 297 18.13 -39.00 -8.95
N ASP A 298 19.45 -39.20 -8.89
CA ASP A 298 20.11 -40.38 -9.44
C ASP A 298 20.39 -41.46 -8.38
N ASN A 299 20.09 -41.21 -7.10
CA ASN A 299 20.22 -42.25 -6.07
C ASN A 299 19.12 -43.33 -6.24
N PRO A 300 19.45 -44.58 -6.60
CA PRO A 300 18.45 -45.62 -6.84
C PRO A 300 17.67 -46.02 -5.59
N GLY A 301 18.16 -45.68 -4.40
CA GLY A 301 17.49 -45.92 -3.11
C GLY A 301 16.55 -44.79 -2.67
N ALA A 302 16.49 -43.67 -3.40
CA ALA A 302 15.60 -42.57 -3.07
C ALA A 302 14.17 -42.84 -3.59
N TRP A 303 13.15 -42.48 -2.80
CA TRP A 303 11.74 -42.65 -3.20
C TRP A 303 11.37 -41.83 -4.46
N ASN A 304 12.14 -40.78 -4.75
CA ASN A 304 12.00 -39.90 -5.90
C ASN A 304 13.11 -40.12 -6.94
N HIS A 305 13.73 -41.30 -7.00
CA HIS A 305 14.69 -41.62 -8.06
C HIS A 305 14.10 -41.42 -9.46
N GLY A 306 14.86 -40.76 -10.34
CA GLY A 306 14.44 -40.40 -11.71
C GLY A 306 13.56 -39.14 -11.80
N PHE A 307 13.15 -38.55 -10.68
CA PHE A 307 12.40 -37.28 -10.68
C PHE A 307 13.35 -36.07 -10.63
N PRO A 308 12.92 -34.90 -11.17
CA PRO A 308 13.63 -33.64 -11.01
C PRO A 308 13.95 -33.30 -9.54
N LYS A 309 15.17 -32.81 -9.30
CA LYS A 309 15.53 -32.21 -8.01
C LYS A 309 14.89 -30.85 -7.88
N MET A 310 14.20 -30.62 -6.77
CA MET A 310 13.67 -29.30 -6.41
C MET A 310 14.80 -28.43 -5.87
N GLY A 311 14.90 -27.19 -6.35
CA GLY A 311 15.75 -26.14 -5.82
C GLY A 311 14.94 -25.16 -4.96
N GLU A 312 15.64 -24.52 -4.02
CA GLU A 312 15.15 -23.36 -3.28
C GLU A 312 15.37 -22.06 -4.05
#